data_AF-A0AAP2XNB2-F1
#
_entry.id   AF-A0AAP2XNB2-F1
#
_cell.length_a   1.000
_cell.length_b   1.000
_cell.length_c   1.000
_cell.angle_alpha   90.00
_cell.angle_beta   90.00
_cell.angle_gamma   90.00
#
_symmetry.space_group_name_H-M   'P 1'
#
loop_
_entity.id
_entity.type
_entity.pdbx_description
1 polymer ?
#
loop_
_entity_poly.entity_id
_entity_poly.type
_entity_poly.pdbx_seq_one_letter_code
_entity_poly.pdbx_strand_id
1 'polypeptide(L)' 'MALRHYPKEIEELMKIWEPYKDKVKDGIMKDAPKEAIEAFKKFKKWAWEQGQ' A
#
# COMPACT_ATOMS: atom_id res chain seq x y z
N MET A 1 13.11 12.83 -16.47
CA MET A 1 12.30 12.36 -15.33
C MET A 1 11.49 11.16 -15.80
N ALA A 2 11.97 9.95 -15.55
CA ALA A 2 11.16 8.77 -15.84
C ALA A 2 10.01 8.77 -14.84
N LEU A 3 8.80 9.10 -15.31
CA LEU A 3 7.57 8.67 -14.65
C LEU A 3 7.61 7.14 -14.69
N ARG A 4 8.30 6.52 -13.72
CA ARG A 4 8.09 5.12 -13.36
C ARG A 4 6.64 5.06 -12.92
N HIS A 5 5.74 4.90 -13.89
CA HIS A 5 4.37 4.58 -13.60
C HIS A 5 4.43 3.31 -12.76
N TYR A 6 4.00 3.43 -11.52
CA TYR A 6 3.68 2.26 -10.73
C TYR A 6 2.73 1.41 -11.58
N PRO A 7 2.88 0.07 -11.57
CA PRO A 7 1.88 -0.77 -12.20
C PRO A 7 0.49 -0.33 -11.72
N LYS A 8 -0.53 -0.31 -12.59
CA LYS A 8 -1.89 0.10 -12.20
C LYS A 8 -2.36 -0.58 -10.91
N GLU A 9 -1.98 -1.84 -10.73
CA GLU A 9 -2.24 -2.60 -9.50
C GLU A 9 -1.66 -1.92 -8.26
N ILE A 10 -0.43 -1.40 -8.31
CA ILE A 10 0.21 -0.68 -7.19
C ILE A 10 -0.41 0.69 -6.96
N GLU A 11 -0.82 1.40 -8.02
CA GLU A 11 -1.58 2.65 -7.88
C GLU A 11 -2.96 2.42 -7.23
N GLU A 12 -3.66 1.35 -7.61
CA GLU A 12 -4.94 0.96 -7.00
C GLU A 12 -4.75 0.54 -5.55
N LEU A 13 -3.73 -0.27 -5.25
CA LEU A 13 -3.39 -0.62 -3.89
C LEU A 13 -3.10 0.63 -3.06
N MET A 14 -2.29 1.58 -3.58
CA MET A 14 -2.06 2.88 -2.93
C MET A 14 -3.36 3.61 -2.65
N LYS A 15 -4.27 3.76 -3.61
CA LYS A 15 -5.57 4.40 -3.37
C LYS A 15 -6.41 3.71 -2.30
N ILE A 16 -6.32 2.38 -2.20
CA ILE A 16 -7.07 1.59 -1.22
C ILE A 16 -6.50 1.78 0.19
N TRP A 17 -5.17 1.78 0.38
CA TRP A 17 -4.59 1.88 1.73
C TRP A 17 -4.16 3.30 2.15
N GLU A 18 -3.97 4.23 1.22
CA GLU A 18 -3.59 5.63 1.47
C GLU A 18 -4.53 6.36 2.46
N PRO A 19 -5.88 6.30 2.32
CA PRO A 19 -6.76 6.95 3.29
C PRO A 19 -6.73 6.27 4.67
N TYR A 20 -6.25 5.02 4.74
CA TYR A 20 -6.04 4.29 5.99
C TYR A 20 -4.61 4.43 6.51
N LYS A 21 -3.68 5.03 5.75
CA LYS A 21 -2.28 5.23 6.16
C LYS A 21 -2.19 6.00 7.47
N ASP A 22 -3.07 6.98 7.66
CA ASP A 22 -3.16 7.76 8.89
C ASP A 22 -3.70 6.92 10.06
N LYS A 23 -4.65 6.01 9.79
CA LYS A 23 -5.13 5.01 10.78
C LYS A 23 -4.10 3.90 11.06
N VAL A 24 -3.22 3.61 10.11
CA VAL A 24 -2.18 2.56 10.18
C VAL A 24 -0.90 3.07 10.86
N LYS A 25 -0.75 4.39 11.02
CA LYS A 25 0.46 5.07 11.50
C LYS A 25 0.91 4.62 12.90
N ASP A 26 0.01 4.07 13.71
CA ASP A 26 0.28 3.60 15.07
C ASP A 26 0.50 2.08 15.19
N GLY A 27 0.64 1.35 14.06
CA GLY A 27 0.75 -0.11 14.08
C GLY A 27 -0.55 -0.84 14.44
N ILE A 28 -1.64 -0.09 14.64
CA ILE A 28 -2.98 -0.60 14.89
C ILE A 28 -3.73 -0.68 13.56
N MET A 29 -3.48 -1.74 12.81
CA MET A 29 -4.35 -2.20 11.72
C MET A 29 -5.65 -2.85 12.25
N LYS A 30 -6.07 -2.57 13.50
CA LYS A 30 -7.23 -3.25 14.10
C LYS A 30 -8.58 -2.76 13.56
N ASP A 31 -8.62 -1.56 12.97
CA ASP A 31 -9.87 -0.94 12.49
C ASP A 31 -9.84 -0.62 10.98
N ALA A 32 -8.75 -0.98 10.30
CA ALA A 32 -8.69 -0.88 8.85
C ALA A 32 -9.49 -2.04 8.22
N PRO A 33 -10.23 -1.80 7.13
CA PRO A 33 -10.88 -2.87 6.40
C PRO A 33 -9.82 -3.87 5.92
N LYS A 34 -10.17 -5.17 5.90
CA LYS A 34 -9.26 -6.24 5.45
C LYS A 34 -8.62 -5.93 4.09
N GLU A 35 -9.39 -5.33 3.18
CA GLU A 35 -8.89 -4.86 1.89
C GLU A 35 -7.71 -3.87 2.00
N ALA A 36 -7.76 -2.90 2.92
CA ALA A 36 -6.66 -1.94 3.11
C ALA A 36 -5.42 -2.61 3.73
N ILE A 37 -5.63 -3.56 4.65
CA ILE A 37 -4.53 -4.32 5.27
C ILE A 37 -3.84 -5.21 4.23
N GLU A 38 -4.62 -5.93 3.41
CA GLU A 38 -4.10 -6.74 2.32
C GLU A 38 -3.43 -5.88 1.25
N ALA A 39 -4.03 -4.72 0.91
CA ALA A 39 -3.47 -3.80 -0.06
C ALA A 39 -2.10 -3.26 0.39
N PHE A 40 -1.99 -2.85 1.65
CA PHE A 40 -0.73 -2.42 2.25
C PHE A 40 0.30 -3.56 2.28
N LYS A 41 -0.11 -4.79 2.59
CA LYS A 41 0.79 -5.95 2.62
C LYS A 41 1.33 -6.29 1.23
N LYS A 42 0.47 -6.27 0.20
CA LYS A 42 0.87 -6.45 -1.21
C LYS A 42 1.80 -5.34 -1.67
N PHE A 43 1.45 -4.08 -1.37
CA PHE A 43 2.30 -2.92 -1.67
C PHE A 43 3.67 -3.04 -1.01
N LYS A 44 3.72 -3.40 0.28
CA LYS A 44 4.97 -3.59 1.04
C LYS A 44 5.85 -4.70 0.42
N LYS A 45 5.23 -5.82 0.01
CA LYS A 45 5.94 -6.91 -0.67
C LYS A 45 6.51 -6.45 -2.02
N TRP A 46 5.70 -5.76 -2.83
CA TRP A 46 6.17 -5.22 -4.10
C TRP A 46 7.30 -4.19 -3.92
N ALA A 47 7.17 -3.26 -2.97
CA ALA A 47 8.20 -2.28 -2.68
C ALA A 47 9.52 -2.92 -2.22
N TRP A 48 9.42 -4.04 -1.50
CA TRP A 48 10.58 -4.86 -1.13
C TRP A 48 11.23 -5.55 -2.35
N GLU A 49 10.43 -6.12 -3.26
CA GLU A 49 10.92 -6.75 -4.50
C GLU A 49 11.51 -5.75 -5.51
N GLN A 50 11.07 -4.49 -5.53
CA GLN A 50 11.64 -3.44 -6.38
C GLN A 50 12.94 -2.83 -5.85
N GLY A 51 13.24 -3.04 -4.55
CA GLY A 51 14.40 -2.48 -3.87
C GLY A 51 15.58 -3.45 -3.74
N GLN A 52 15.48 -4.68 -4.26
CA GLN A 52 16.59 -5.64 -4.37
C GLN A 52 17.29 -5.56 -5.72
#